data_AF-A0A8J7MY04-F1
#
_entry.id   AF-A0A8J7MY04-F1
#
_cell.length_a   1.000
_cell.length_b   1.000
_cell.length_c   1.000
_cell.angle_alpha   90.00
_cell.angle_beta   90.00
_cell.angle_gamma   90.00
#
_symmetry.space_group_name_H-M   'P 1'
#
loop_
_entity.id
_entity.type
_entity.pdbx_description
1 polymer ?
#
loop_
_entity_poly.entity_id
_entity_poly.type
_entity_poly.pdbx_seq_one_letter_code
_entity_poly.pdbx_strand_id
1 'polypeptide(L)'
;MKIKHLIVAAVALLIGTNAMAQTKKSFTLEDLMWGGNNYANIMPKYYGTAFWGDRLLKLDVDEVSTLASNKGKAEKPRVLFTTDQLNAAIDTAKYGKVYNLLYAQFPSGSKSEVYLQTSKLNLLYNWQQRKVVWSTERTPGAYANDM
;
A
#
# COMPACT_ATOMS: atom_id res chain seq x y z
N MET A 1 46.16 -26.74 26.65
CA MET A 1 46.08 -25.52 25.79
C MET A 1 44.74 -25.32 25.09
N LYS A 2 44.04 -26.38 24.60
CA LYS A 2 42.84 -26.24 23.77
C LYS A 2 41.62 -25.55 24.43
N ILE A 3 41.36 -25.81 25.71
CA ILE A 3 40.22 -25.21 26.46
C ILE A 3 40.40 -23.70 26.67
N LYS A 4 41.63 -23.25 26.95
CA LYS A 4 41.93 -21.82 27.16
C LYS A 4 41.67 -21.00 25.89
N HIS A 5 41.98 -21.57 24.72
CA HIS A 5 41.71 -20.93 23.43
C HIS A 5 40.21 -20.91 23.09
N LEU A 6 39.46 -21.95 23.49
CA LEU A 6 38.00 -22.01 23.33
C LEU A 6 37.28 -20.97 24.20
N ILE A 7 37.73 -20.75 25.44
CA ILE A 7 37.19 -19.73 26.33
C ILE A 7 37.49 -18.32 25.80
N VAL A 8 38.71 -18.07 25.33
CA VAL A 8 39.09 -16.78 24.72
C VAL A 8 38.27 -16.51 23.44
N ALA A 9 38.04 -17.52 22.60
CA ALA A 9 37.21 -17.38 21.41
C ALA A 9 35.74 -17.10 21.75
N ALA A 10 35.18 -17.76 22.77
CA ALA A 10 33.80 -17.53 23.23
C ALA A 10 33.62 -16.12 23.82
N VAL A 11 34.60 -15.63 24.60
CA VAL A 11 34.60 -14.26 25.15
C VAL A 11 34.73 -13.22 24.03
N ALA A 12 35.58 -13.45 23.03
CA ALA A 12 35.71 -12.56 21.87
C ALA A 12 34.40 -12.45 21.05
N LEU A 13 33.68 -13.58 20.89
CA LEU A 13 32.37 -13.61 20.24
C LEU A 13 31.30 -12.81 21.02
N LEU A 14 31.30 -12.90 22.36
CA LEU A 14 30.37 -12.17 23.21
C LEU A 14 30.65 -10.65 23.26
N ILE A 15 31.90 -10.21 23.09
CA ILE A 15 32.26 -8.78 23.06
C ILE A 15 31.91 -8.17 21.69
N GLY A 16 32.11 -8.91 20.58
CA GLY A 16 31.82 -8.43 19.23
C GLY A 16 30.33 -8.15 18.96
N THR A 17 29.41 -8.85 19.63
CA THR A 17 27.96 -8.67 19.43
C THR A 17 27.41 -7.40 20.10
N ASN A 18 28.04 -6.90 21.17
CA ASN A 18 27.58 -5.71 21.88
C ASN A 18 27.93 -4.41 21.15
N ALA A 19 29.08 -4.37 20.45
CA ALA A 19 29.51 -3.20 19.67
C ALA A 19 28.58 -2.90 18.47
N MET A 20 28.00 -3.94 17.86
CA MET A 20 27.03 -3.81 16.76
C MET A 20 25.63 -3.36 17.22
N ALA A 21 25.31 -3.48 18.51
CA ALA A 21 23.98 -3.20 19.06
C ALA A 21 23.83 -1.77 19.62
N GLN A 22 24.93 -1.03 19.79
CA GLN A 22 24.92 0.29 20.45
C GLN A 22 24.83 1.50 19.52
N THR A 23 24.87 1.32 18.20
CA THR A 23 24.64 2.44 17.26
C THR A 23 23.14 2.70 17.09
N LYS A 24 22.45 3.03 18.18
CA LYS A 24 21.08 3.55 18.08
C LYS A 24 21.18 4.89 17.34
N LYS A 25 20.56 4.97 16.16
CA LYS A 25 20.49 6.21 15.39
C LYS A 25 19.84 7.28 16.27
N SER A 26 20.60 8.30 16.64
CA SER A 26 20.06 9.45 17.37
C SER A 26 19.16 10.25 16.42
N PHE A 27 17.95 10.56 16.88
CA PHE A 27 17.04 11.43 16.14
C PHE A 27 17.35 12.90 16.45
N THR A 28 17.33 13.74 15.42
CA THR A 28 17.46 15.19 15.52
C THR A 28 16.08 15.85 15.62
N LEU A 29 16.02 17.14 15.90
CA LEU A 29 14.75 17.86 15.90
C LEU A 29 14.06 17.84 14.52
N GLU A 30 14.85 17.86 13.43
CA GLU A 30 14.37 17.72 12.05
C GLU A 30 13.71 16.37 11.75
N ASP A 31 14.08 15.34 12.52
CA ASP A 31 13.48 14.01 12.44
C ASP A 31 12.17 13.92 13.23
N LEU A 32 12.08 14.65 14.34
CA LEU A 32 10.98 14.52 15.31
C LEU A 32 9.84 15.51 15.07
N MET A 33 10.11 16.67 14.49
CA MET A 33 9.12 17.71 14.27
C MET A 33 8.39 17.50 12.94
N TRP A 34 7.06 17.57 12.95
CA TRP A 34 6.21 17.40 11.75
C TRP A 34 6.51 18.38 10.61
N GLY A 35 7.15 19.52 10.91
CA GLY A 35 7.64 20.49 9.92
C GLY A 35 9.13 20.38 9.59
N GLY A 36 9.83 19.42 10.18
CA GLY A 36 11.25 19.16 9.92
C GLY A 36 11.45 18.46 8.58
N ASN A 37 12.60 18.69 7.97
CA ASN A 37 12.83 18.28 6.58
C ASN A 37 12.94 16.76 6.38
N ASN A 38 13.09 16.00 7.48
CA ASN A 38 13.27 14.54 7.43
C ASN A 38 12.14 13.75 8.12
N TYR A 39 11.24 14.40 8.84
CA TYR A 39 10.13 13.75 9.55
C TYR A 39 9.30 12.85 8.62
N ALA A 40 8.87 13.35 7.46
CA ALA A 40 8.02 12.58 6.53
C ALA A 40 8.71 11.34 5.95
N ASN A 41 10.05 11.31 5.87
CA ASN A 41 10.80 10.20 5.30
C ASN A 41 10.97 9.02 6.28
N ILE A 42 10.96 9.29 7.58
CA ILE A 42 11.15 8.28 8.63
C ILE A 42 9.82 7.71 9.16
N MET A 43 8.71 8.40 8.87
CA MET A 43 7.38 7.92 9.24
C MET A 43 6.98 6.73 8.36
N PRO A 44 6.21 5.77 8.90
CA PRO A 44 5.64 4.70 8.10
C PRO A 44 4.80 5.28 6.95
N LYS A 45 5.06 4.82 5.72
CA LYS A 45 4.22 5.18 4.58
C LYS A 45 2.84 4.56 4.76
N TYR A 46 1.81 5.40 4.66
CA TYR A 46 0.43 4.95 4.68
C TYR A 46 0.07 4.32 3.33
N TYR A 47 -0.54 3.14 3.37
CA TYR A 47 -1.19 2.52 2.22
C TYR A 47 -2.45 1.80 2.69
N GLY A 48 -3.46 1.77 1.84
CA GLY A 48 -4.66 0.99 2.09
C GLY A 48 -4.44 -0.49 1.77
N THR A 49 -5.31 -1.36 2.29
CA THR A 49 -5.33 -2.77 1.91
C THR A 49 -6.75 -3.20 1.61
N ALA A 50 -6.88 -4.09 0.62
CA ALA A 50 -8.16 -4.71 0.29
C ALA A 50 -7.94 -6.14 -0.18
N PHE A 51 -8.97 -6.96 -0.03
CA PHE A 51 -8.97 -8.33 -0.52
C PHE A 51 -9.60 -8.41 -1.92
N TRP A 52 -8.91 -9.07 -2.83
CA TRP A 52 -9.45 -9.52 -4.10
C TRP A 52 -9.50 -11.04 -4.10
N GLY A 53 -10.65 -11.58 -3.68
CA GLY A 53 -10.78 -13.00 -3.36
C GLY A 53 -9.86 -13.34 -2.19
N ASP A 54 -9.01 -14.35 -2.37
CA ASP A 54 -8.03 -14.77 -1.36
C ASP A 54 -6.71 -13.98 -1.44
N ARG A 55 -6.60 -13.00 -2.34
CA ARG A 55 -5.37 -12.23 -2.57
C ARG A 55 -5.46 -10.88 -1.86
N LEU A 56 -4.42 -10.54 -1.10
CA LEU A 56 -4.27 -9.24 -0.47
C LEU A 56 -3.65 -8.26 -1.46
N LEU A 57 -4.28 -7.10 -1.62
CA LEU A 57 -3.81 -6.00 -2.45
C LEU A 57 -3.30 -4.86 -1.59
N LYS A 58 -2.26 -4.20 -2.08
CA LYS A 58 -1.79 -2.91 -1.61
C LYS A 58 -2.47 -1.82 -2.43
N LEU A 59 -3.14 -0.90 -1.75
CA LEU A 59 -3.77 0.28 -2.32
C LEU A 59 -2.89 1.49 -2.03
N ASP A 60 -2.38 2.12 -3.08
CA ASP A 60 -1.63 3.36 -2.98
C ASP A 60 -2.43 4.52 -3.57
N VAL A 61 -1.85 5.72 -3.59
CA VAL A 61 -2.47 6.88 -4.24
C VAL A 61 -2.63 6.61 -5.74
N ASP A 62 -1.54 6.21 -6.41
CA ASP A 62 -1.51 6.13 -7.87
C ASP A 62 -1.70 4.73 -8.44
N GLU A 63 -1.56 3.68 -7.63
CA GLU A 63 -1.58 2.31 -8.11
C GLU A 63 -2.21 1.31 -7.13
N VAL A 64 -2.71 0.23 -7.70
CA VAL A 64 -3.07 -0.98 -6.94
C VAL A 64 -2.11 -2.09 -7.36
N SER A 65 -1.49 -2.72 -6.37
CA SER A 65 -0.57 -3.84 -6.58
C SER A 65 -0.89 -5.03 -5.69
N THR A 66 -0.39 -6.20 -6.09
CA THR A 66 -0.51 -7.41 -5.30
C THR A 66 0.45 -7.37 -4.09
N LEU A 67 0.04 -7.90 -2.95
CA LEU A 67 0.86 -7.90 -1.72
C LEU A 67 1.10 -9.31 -1.17
N ALA A 68 0.04 -10.11 -1.05
CA ALA A 68 0.13 -11.50 -0.63
C ALA A 68 -0.88 -12.37 -1.37
N SER A 69 -0.43 -13.57 -1.72
CA SER A 69 -1.22 -14.61 -2.36
C SER A 69 -2.13 -15.35 -1.35
N ASN A 70 -2.77 -16.43 -1.81
CA ASN A 70 -3.62 -17.24 -0.96
C ASN A 70 -2.88 -17.71 0.31
N LYS A 71 -3.60 -17.73 1.43
CA LYS A 71 -3.07 -18.12 2.76
C LYS A 71 -1.96 -17.19 3.29
N GLY A 72 -1.92 -15.93 2.85
CA GLY A 72 -1.05 -14.90 3.42
C GLY A 72 0.43 -15.02 3.03
N LYS A 73 0.76 -15.81 1.99
CA LYS A 73 2.13 -15.91 1.50
C LYS A 73 2.49 -14.63 0.74
N ALA A 74 3.44 -13.88 1.28
CA ALA A 74 4.00 -12.68 0.64
C ALA A 74 4.43 -12.99 -0.80
N GLU A 75 4.14 -12.07 -1.71
CA GLU A 75 4.51 -12.19 -3.11
C GLU A 75 5.21 -10.93 -3.61
N LYS A 76 5.92 -11.05 -4.73
CA LYS A 76 6.52 -9.88 -5.36
C LYS A 76 5.40 -8.94 -5.82
N PRO A 77 5.44 -7.64 -5.47
CA PRO A 77 4.42 -6.72 -5.89
C PRO A 77 4.31 -6.66 -7.41
N ARG A 78 3.09 -6.85 -7.90
CA ARG A 78 2.74 -6.66 -9.31
C ARG A 78 1.65 -5.61 -9.40
N VAL A 79 1.92 -4.54 -10.14
CA VAL A 79 0.93 -3.50 -10.43
C VAL A 79 -0.19 -4.09 -11.28
N LEU A 80 -1.43 -3.94 -10.82
CA LEU A 80 -2.63 -4.38 -11.53
C LEU A 80 -3.13 -3.29 -12.49
N PHE A 81 -3.19 -2.06 -12.00
CA PHE A 81 -3.56 -0.86 -12.76
C PHE A 81 -3.14 0.40 -12.00
N THR A 82 -3.11 1.53 -12.72
CA THR A 82 -2.80 2.86 -12.16
C THR A 82 -3.95 3.85 -12.40
N THR A 83 -3.96 4.94 -11.64
CA THR A 83 -4.86 6.08 -11.86
C THR A 83 -4.73 6.64 -13.27
N ASP A 84 -3.52 6.74 -13.81
CA ASP A 84 -3.27 7.20 -15.19
C ASP A 84 -3.89 6.27 -16.23
N GLN A 85 -3.66 4.96 -16.11
CA GLN A 85 -4.23 3.98 -17.03
C GLN A 85 -5.76 3.98 -16.98
N LEU A 86 -6.32 4.15 -15.79
CA LEU A 86 -7.76 4.21 -15.57
C LEU A 86 -8.36 5.49 -16.16
N ASN A 87 -7.82 6.66 -15.82
CA ASN A 87 -8.32 7.95 -16.29
C ASN A 87 -8.17 8.11 -17.81
N ALA A 88 -7.16 7.48 -18.42
CA ALA A 88 -7.01 7.43 -19.87
C ALA A 88 -8.07 6.51 -20.55
N ALA A 89 -8.60 5.52 -19.82
CA ALA A 89 -9.57 4.56 -20.34
C ALA A 89 -11.04 4.99 -20.16
N ILE A 90 -11.32 5.97 -19.29
CA ILE A 90 -12.68 6.41 -19.00
C ILE A 90 -12.94 7.84 -19.49
N ASP A 91 -14.20 8.14 -19.79
CA ASP A 91 -14.64 9.52 -20.01
C ASP A 91 -14.68 10.27 -18.66
N THR A 92 -13.59 10.94 -18.31
CA THR A 92 -13.47 11.71 -17.06
C THR A 92 -14.42 12.89 -16.99
N ALA A 93 -14.92 13.41 -18.13
CA ALA A 93 -15.92 14.47 -18.14
C ALA A 93 -17.28 13.91 -17.69
N LYS A 94 -17.64 12.69 -18.11
CA LYS A 94 -18.84 11.99 -17.66
C LYS A 94 -18.72 11.42 -16.25
N TYR A 95 -17.69 10.60 -16.00
CA TYR A 95 -17.56 9.81 -14.77
C TYR A 95 -16.85 10.54 -13.64
N GLY A 96 -16.16 11.65 -13.91
CA GLY A 96 -15.27 12.30 -12.96
C GLY A 96 -13.87 11.67 -12.96
N LYS A 97 -12.85 12.47 -12.69
CA LYS A 97 -11.46 12.01 -12.57
C LYS A 97 -11.27 11.22 -11.28
N VAL A 98 -10.57 10.09 -11.36
CA VAL A 98 -10.10 9.33 -10.18
C VAL A 98 -8.78 9.92 -9.71
N TYR A 99 -8.73 10.40 -8.47
CA TYR A 99 -7.55 11.06 -7.91
C TYR A 99 -6.66 10.14 -7.06
N ASN A 100 -7.26 9.12 -6.43
CA ASN A 100 -6.51 8.16 -5.62
C ASN A 100 -7.22 6.79 -5.61
N LEU A 101 -6.47 5.74 -5.24
CA LEU A 101 -6.98 4.36 -5.15
C LEU A 101 -7.01 3.84 -3.71
N LEU A 102 -6.77 4.69 -2.70
CA LEU A 102 -6.69 4.31 -1.28
C LEU A 102 -7.96 3.65 -0.74
N TYR A 103 -9.11 3.98 -1.32
CA TYR A 103 -10.43 3.47 -0.92
C TYR A 103 -11.07 2.58 -1.99
N ALA A 104 -10.28 2.05 -2.91
CA ALA A 104 -10.76 1.13 -3.93
C ALA A 104 -11.30 -0.17 -3.30
N GLN A 105 -12.49 -0.58 -3.75
CA GLN A 105 -13.15 -1.79 -3.24
C GLN A 105 -13.22 -2.85 -4.35
N PHE A 106 -13.10 -4.12 -3.96
CA PHE A 106 -13.04 -5.25 -4.89
C PHE A 106 -14.21 -6.19 -4.62
N PRO A 107 -15.41 -5.91 -5.17
CA PRO A 107 -16.64 -6.62 -4.82
C PRO A 107 -16.65 -8.09 -5.26
N SER A 108 -15.81 -8.46 -6.22
CA SER A 108 -15.71 -9.83 -6.71
C SER A 108 -14.26 -10.30 -6.70
N GLY A 109 -14.01 -11.45 -6.06
CA GLY A 109 -12.68 -12.08 -6.04
C GLY A 109 -12.33 -12.87 -7.30
N SER A 110 -13.30 -13.12 -8.18
CA SER A 110 -13.10 -13.87 -9.43
C SER A 110 -13.04 -12.98 -10.67
N LYS A 111 -13.55 -11.75 -10.56
CA LYS A 111 -13.57 -10.78 -11.66
C LYS A 111 -12.53 -9.69 -11.44
N SER A 112 -12.01 -9.17 -12.54
CA SER A 112 -11.06 -8.06 -12.53
C SER A 112 -11.78 -6.70 -12.43
N GLU A 113 -12.69 -6.57 -11.45
CA GLU A 113 -13.59 -5.43 -11.28
C GLU A 113 -13.29 -4.67 -9.97
N VAL A 114 -13.15 -3.35 -10.08
CA VAL A 114 -12.92 -2.43 -8.96
C VAL A 114 -14.07 -1.44 -8.86
N TYR A 115 -14.62 -1.29 -7.67
CA TYR A 115 -15.58 -0.25 -7.33
C TYR A 115 -14.83 0.99 -6.86
N LEU A 116 -15.16 2.12 -7.47
CA LEU A 116 -14.52 3.41 -7.24
C LEU A 116 -15.57 4.49 -7.06
N GLN A 117 -15.21 5.46 -6.24
CA GLN A 117 -16.00 6.65 -5.97
C GLN A 117 -15.28 7.86 -6.57
N THR A 118 -15.96 8.61 -7.43
CA THR A 118 -15.46 9.89 -7.95
C THR A 118 -16.27 11.05 -7.36
N SER A 119 -15.91 12.27 -7.73
CA SER A 119 -16.70 13.46 -7.39
C SER A 119 -18.08 13.48 -8.04
N LYS A 120 -18.33 12.68 -9.09
CA LYS A 120 -19.59 12.69 -9.84
C LYS A 120 -20.42 11.42 -9.61
N LEU A 121 -19.81 10.26 -9.78
CA LEU A 121 -20.49 8.98 -9.86
C LEU A 121 -19.75 7.92 -9.05
N ASN A 122 -20.47 6.88 -8.65
CA ASN A 122 -19.87 5.62 -8.25
C ASN A 122 -19.77 4.74 -9.51
N LEU A 123 -18.64 4.06 -9.70
CA LEU A 123 -18.39 3.27 -10.90
C LEU A 123 -17.75 1.92 -10.57
N LEU A 124 -18.17 0.90 -11.31
CA LEU A 124 -17.53 -0.39 -11.35
C LEU A 124 -16.73 -0.48 -12.64
N TYR A 125 -15.40 -0.56 -12.52
CA TYR A 125 -14.47 -0.58 -13.64
C TYR A 125 -13.77 -1.93 -13.74
N ASN A 126 -13.70 -2.50 -14.94
CA ASN A 126 -12.91 -3.70 -15.19
C ASN A 126 -11.53 -3.31 -15.74
N TRP A 127 -10.47 -3.54 -14.95
CA TRP A 127 -9.12 -3.05 -15.29
C TRP A 127 -8.42 -3.87 -16.36
N GLN A 128 -8.80 -5.13 -16.56
CA GLN A 128 -8.25 -5.94 -17.67
C GLN A 128 -8.91 -5.57 -19.00
N GLN A 129 -10.22 -5.34 -18.99
CA GLN A 129 -10.99 -4.97 -20.19
C GLN A 129 -10.96 -3.47 -20.47
N ARG A 130 -10.44 -2.68 -19.53
CA ARG A 130 -10.35 -1.22 -19.58
C ARG A 130 -11.70 -0.56 -19.89
N LYS A 131 -12.74 -0.99 -19.18
CA LYS A 131 -14.10 -0.52 -19.41
C LYS A 131 -14.89 -0.32 -18.12
N VAL A 132 -15.78 0.66 -18.13
CA VAL A 132 -16.80 0.81 -17.09
C VAL A 132 -17.88 -0.25 -17.33
N VAL A 133 -18.14 -1.09 -16.32
CA VAL A 133 -19.16 -2.14 -16.35
C VAL A 133 -20.49 -1.62 -15.81
N TRP A 134 -20.45 -0.72 -14.84
CA TRP A 134 -21.63 -0.12 -14.23
C TRP A 134 -21.28 1.25 -13.64
N SER A 135 -22.28 2.14 -13.56
CA SER A 135 -22.15 3.42 -12.86
C SER A 135 -23.50 3.85 -12.29
N THR A 136 -23.48 4.54 -11.15
CA THR A 136 -24.66 5.22 -10.57
C THR A 136 -24.32 6.63 -10.12
N GLU A 137 -25.33 7.48 -10.10
CA GLU A 137 -25.23 8.80 -9.47
C GLU A 137 -24.96 8.66 -7.98
N ARG A 138 -24.14 9.58 -7.46
CA ARG A 138 -23.95 9.73 -6.03
C ARG A 138 -25.09 10.57 -5.47
N THR A 139 -25.69 10.12 -4.38
CA THR A 139 -26.55 10.99 -3.57
C THR A 139 -25.72 12.18 -3.09
N PRO A 140 -26.11 13.43 -3.39
CA PRO A 140 -25.39 14.60 -2.91
C PRO A 140 -25.27 14.58 -1.38
N GLY A 141 -24.07 14.78 -0.86
CA GLY A 141 -23.81 14.78 0.58
C GLY A 141 -23.55 13.40 1.20
N ALA A 142 -23.64 12.30 0.45
CA ALA A 142 -23.26 10.98 0.95
C ALA A 142 -21.74 10.85 1.07
N TYR A 143 -21.27 10.48 2.26
CA TYR A 143 -19.90 10.10 2.55
C TYR A 143 -19.66 8.63 2.19
N ALA A 144 -18.39 8.25 2.04
CA ALA A 144 -18.02 6.86 1.70
C ALA A 144 -18.50 5.83 2.75
N ASN A 145 -18.85 6.26 3.95
CA ASN A 145 -19.29 5.43 5.08
C ASN A 145 -20.83 5.34 5.21
N ASP A 146 -21.59 6.04 4.37
CA ASP A 146 -23.06 6.11 4.46
C ASP A 146 -23.76 4.96 3.70
N MET A 147 -22.99 4.01 3.15
CA MET A 147 -23.46 2.91 2.31
C MET A 147 -23.26 1.56 2.99
#